data_AF-A0A6C0EBV2-F1
#
_entry.id   AF-A0A6C0EBV2-F1
#
_cell.length_a   1.000
_cell.length_b   1.000
_cell.length_c   1.000
_cell.angle_alpha   90.00
_cell.angle_beta   90.00
_cell.angle_gamma   90.00
#
_symmetry.space_group_name_H-M   'P 1'
#
loop_
_entity.id
_entity.type
_entity.pdbx_description
1 polymer ?
#
loop_
_entity_poly.entity_id
_entity_poly.type
_entity_poly.pdbx_seq_one_letter_code
_entity_poly.pdbx_strand_id
1 'polypeptide(L)'
;MSPVTVSSPVAVASPVYIKGPPDSVQQPIPALALSTSFPLVSLKLNPTLYVDVDTGLNDNYMIQKDVTEYIRYKTLDKWLYDDMKYLLKYLVVDDGKVRVVRSSKEKDDNKISSDSTSDLEKKSDYIGENILTKDKTRDVLIRILRQFNVKWFDLPHKESLVRDMIERYLKHKLKKQLADRD
;
A
#
# COMPACT_ATOMS: atom_id res chain seq x y z
N MET A 1 -45.46 -30.69 11.80
CA MET A 1 -44.00 -30.83 11.71
C MET A 1 -43.46 -30.79 13.13
N SER A 2 -42.97 -31.92 13.62
CA SER A 2 -42.44 -32.03 15.00
C SER A 2 -40.98 -31.56 15.04
N PRO A 3 -40.52 -30.91 16.12
CA PRO A 3 -39.14 -30.47 16.21
C PRO A 3 -38.19 -31.63 16.52
N VAL A 4 -37.11 -31.72 15.77
CA VAL A 4 -36.00 -32.66 15.97
C VAL A 4 -35.13 -32.15 17.13
N THR A 5 -35.03 -32.94 18.20
CA THR A 5 -34.13 -32.67 19.33
C THR A 5 -32.73 -33.17 18.97
N VAL A 6 -31.77 -32.26 18.79
CA VAL A 6 -30.36 -32.62 18.60
C VAL A 6 -29.71 -32.70 19.98
N SER A 7 -29.37 -33.91 20.40
CA SER A 7 -28.57 -34.17 21.61
C SER A 7 -27.10 -33.88 21.32
N SER A 8 -26.52 -32.87 21.97
CA SER A 8 -25.08 -32.62 21.92
C SER A 8 -24.30 -33.70 22.69
N PRO A 9 -23.15 -34.17 22.19
CA PRO A 9 -22.32 -35.12 22.92
C PRO A 9 -21.60 -34.44 24.09
N VAL A 10 -21.66 -35.07 25.26
CA VAL A 10 -20.86 -34.71 26.44
C VAL A 10 -19.42 -35.14 26.17
N ALA A 11 -18.50 -34.18 26.05
CA ALA A 11 -17.07 -34.46 25.96
C ALA A 11 -16.55 -34.93 27.33
N VAL A 12 -16.25 -36.21 27.44
CA VAL A 12 -15.56 -36.78 28.61
C VAL A 12 -14.07 -36.46 28.47
N ALA A 13 -13.57 -35.56 29.31
CA ALA A 13 -12.14 -35.24 29.35
C ALA A 13 -11.36 -36.41 29.99
N SER A 14 -10.36 -36.93 29.26
CA SER A 14 -9.46 -37.96 29.77
C SER A 14 -8.57 -37.39 30.89
N PRO A 15 -8.31 -38.15 31.97
CA PRO A 15 -7.42 -37.69 33.03
C PRO A 15 -5.96 -37.58 32.55
N VAL A 16 -5.34 -36.46 32.88
CA VAL A 16 -3.93 -36.17 32.60
C VAL A 16 -3.08 -36.78 33.72
N TYR A 17 -2.22 -37.73 33.39
CA TYR A 17 -1.24 -38.29 34.33
C TYR A 17 0.11 -37.58 34.18
N ILE A 18 0.49 -36.83 35.22
CA ILE A 18 1.82 -36.21 35.31
C ILE A 18 2.78 -37.25 35.93
N LYS A 19 3.83 -37.61 35.19
CA LYS A 19 4.84 -38.58 35.63
C LYS A 19 5.85 -37.89 36.55
N GLY A 20 5.67 -38.06 37.86
CA GLY A 20 6.62 -37.63 38.90
C GLY A 20 7.64 -38.72 39.26
N PRO A 21 8.73 -38.36 39.97
CA PRO A 21 9.79 -39.28 40.39
C PRO A 21 9.26 -40.38 41.35
N PRO A 22 9.95 -41.54 41.43
CA PRO A 22 9.52 -42.66 42.25
C PRO A 22 9.57 -42.26 43.73
N ASP A 23 8.59 -42.72 44.52
CA ASP A 23 8.41 -42.47 45.96
C ASP A 23 7.51 -41.29 46.36
N SER A 24 6.39 -41.09 45.64
CA SER A 24 5.29 -40.28 46.16
C SER A 24 3.94 -40.97 45.96
N VAL A 25 3.27 -41.29 47.06
CA VAL A 25 1.91 -41.84 47.10
C VAL A 25 0.95 -40.81 46.51
N GLN A 26 0.43 -41.07 45.32
CA GLN A 26 -0.59 -40.23 44.67
C GLN A 26 -1.96 -40.50 45.32
N GLN A 27 -2.53 -39.48 45.96
CA GLN A 27 -3.97 -39.43 46.20
C GLN A 27 -4.66 -38.59 45.12
N PRO A 28 -5.83 -39.02 44.61
CA PRO A 28 -6.57 -38.24 43.62
C PRO A 28 -7.17 -36.99 44.28
N ILE A 29 -6.83 -35.83 43.73
CA ILE A 29 -7.45 -34.56 44.11
C ILE A 29 -8.80 -34.48 43.36
N PRO A 30 -9.94 -34.26 44.03
CA PRO A 30 -11.22 -34.08 43.35
C PRO A 30 -11.21 -32.80 42.52
N ALA A 31 -11.37 -32.94 41.20
CA ALA A 31 -11.50 -31.79 40.29
C ALA A 31 -12.87 -31.12 40.51
N LEU A 32 -12.85 -29.91 41.08
CA LEU A 32 -14.01 -29.02 41.14
C LEU A 32 -14.31 -28.51 39.72
N ALA A 33 -15.36 -29.04 39.09
CA ALA A 33 -15.86 -28.53 37.83
C ALA A 33 -16.56 -27.18 38.05
N LEU A 34 -15.90 -26.06 37.75
CA LEU A 34 -16.57 -24.77 37.60
C LEU A 34 -17.42 -24.80 36.32
N SER A 35 -18.72 -25.04 36.49
CA SER A 35 -19.71 -24.85 35.42
C SER A 35 -19.97 -23.36 35.20
N THR A 36 -19.15 -22.69 34.39
CA THR A 36 -19.44 -21.34 33.92
C THR A 36 -20.41 -21.40 32.75
N SER A 37 -21.71 -21.45 33.08
CA SER A 37 -22.80 -21.23 32.13
C SER A 37 -22.81 -19.76 31.73
N PHE A 38 -22.14 -19.42 30.62
CA PHE A 38 -22.33 -18.11 30.00
C PHE A 38 -23.58 -18.14 29.13
N PRO A 39 -24.55 -17.21 29.32
CA PRO A 39 -25.68 -17.11 28.43
C PRO A 39 -25.19 -16.70 27.03
N LEU A 40 -25.56 -17.48 26.02
CA LEU A 40 -25.29 -17.15 24.62
C LEU A 40 -26.15 -15.94 24.24
N VAL A 41 -25.55 -14.75 24.19
CA VAL A 41 -26.21 -13.56 23.64
C VAL A 41 -26.16 -13.68 22.12
N SER A 42 -27.28 -14.07 21.50
CA SER A 42 -27.44 -13.98 20.05
C SER A 42 -27.55 -12.51 19.63
N LEU A 43 -26.42 -11.91 19.25
CA LEU A 43 -26.39 -10.63 18.55
C LEU A 43 -27.03 -10.82 17.17
N LYS A 44 -28.27 -10.35 17.01
CA LYS A 44 -28.88 -10.15 15.69
C LYS A 44 -28.16 -8.99 15.01
N LEU A 45 -27.06 -9.29 14.32
CA LEU A 45 -26.42 -8.35 13.41
C LEU A 45 -27.34 -8.24 12.20
N ASN A 46 -28.11 -7.15 12.10
CA ASN A 46 -28.74 -6.78 10.84
C ASN A 46 -27.61 -6.33 9.91
N PRO A 47 -27.28 -7.06 8.84
CA PRO A 47 -26.27 -6.60 7.90
C PRO A 47 -26.80 -5.31 7.26
N THR A 48 -26.17 -4.17 7.58
CA THR A 48 -26.35 -2.95 6.79
C THR A 48 -25.75 -3.24 5.42
N LEU A 49 -26.64 -3.50 4.46
CA LEU A 49 -26.26 -3.75 3.08
C LEU A 49 -25.87 -2.40 2.47
N TYR A 50 -24.56 -2.12 2.47
CA TYR A 50 -24.02 -0.99 1.71
C TYR A 50 -24.15 -1.34 0.23
N VAL A 51 -25.21 -0.84 -0.40
CA VAL A 51 -25.33 -0.83 -1.85
C VAL A 51 -24.39 0.26 -2.35
N ASP A 52 -23.27 -0.15 -2.92
CA ASP A 52 -22.42 0.75 -3.68
C ASP A 52 -23.16 1.12 -4.97
N VAL A 53 -23.79 2.29 -4.98
CA VAL A 53 -24.49 2.79 -6.17
C VAL A 53 -23.42 3.23 -7.17
N ASP A 54 -23.24 2.42 -8.22
CA ASP A 54 -22.40 2.80 -9.33
C ASP A 54 -23.05 3.96 -10.10
N THR A 55 -22.52 5.15 -9.87
CA THR A 55 -22.94 6.39 -10.54
C THR A 55 -22.41 6.48 -11.96
N GLY A 56 -21.62 5.51 -12.44
CA GLY A 56 -20.91 5.56 -13.71
C GLY A 56 -19.73 6.54 -13.72
N LEU A 57 -19.45 7.21 -12.58
CA LEU A 57 -18.36 8.18 -12.45
C LEU A 57 -16.98 7.53 -12.61
N ASN A 58 -16.84 6.26 -12.24
CA ASN A 58 -15.56 5.56 -12.32
C ASN A 58 -15.12 5.30 -13.77
N ASP A 59 -16.07 5.10 -14.69
CA ASP A 59 -15.80 4.85 -16.11
C ASP A 59 -15.79 6.14 -16.95
N ASN A 60 -16.11 7.29 -16.35
CA ASN A 60 -16.14 8.57 -17.03
C ASN A 60 -14.73 9.01 -17.45
N TYR A 61 -14.49 9.08 -18.76
CA TYR A 61 -13.21 9.48 -19.34
C TYR A 61 -12.70 10.84 -18.83
N MET A 62 -13.59 11.82 -18.61
CA MET A 62 -13.20 13.14 -18.13
C MET A 62 -12.63 13.07 -16.72
N ILE A 63 -13.26 12.29 -15.83
CA ILE A 63 -12.77 12.11 -14.45
C ILE A 63 -11.41 11.42 -14.46
N GLN A 64 -11.25 10.37 -15.27
CA GLN A 64 -9.96 9.67 -15.37
C GLN A 64 -8.86 10.61 -15.88
N LYS A 65 -9.17 11.44 -16.89
CA LYS A 65 -8.24 12.42 -17.45
C LYS A 65 -7.87 13.47 -16.40
N ASP A 66 -8.85 14.08 -15.74
CA ASP A 66 -8.63 15.18 -14.79
C ASP A 66 -7.87 14.70 -13.55
N VAL A 67 -8.22 13.53 -13.01
CA VAL A 67 -7.47 12.92 -11.91
C VAL A 67 -6.04 12.57 -12.33
N THR A 68 -5.84 12.06 -13.54
CA THR A 68 -4.50 11.77 -14.06
C THR A 68 -3.65 13.05 -14.16
N GLU A 69 -4.21 14.11 -14.72
CA GLU A 69 -3.52 15.40 -14.85
C GLU A 69 -3.22 16.01 -13.48
N TYR A 70 -4.20 16.03 -12.58
CA TYR A 70 -4.05 16.50 -11.22
C TYR A 70 -2.91 15.78 -10.49
N ILE A 71 -2.93 14.44 -10.48
CA ILE A 71 -1.88 13.66 -9.81
C ILE A 71 -0.52 13.86 -10.48
N ARG A 72 -0.46 13.94 -11.81
CA ARG A 72 0.80 14.18 -12.53
C ARG A 72 1.41 15.52 -12.14
N TYR A 73 0.65 16.61 -12.23
CA TYR A 73 1.15 17.94 -11.86
C TYR A 73 1.51 18.02 -10.39
N LYS A 74 0.67 17.49 -9.51
CA LYS A 74 0.97 17.42 -8.08
C LYS A 74 2.24 16.62 -7.77
N THR A 75 2.51 15.57 -8.55
CA THR A 75 3.76 14.81 -8.43
C THR A 75 4.95 15.69 -8.81
N LEU A 76 4.92 16.33 -9.98
CA LEU A 76 6.05 17.09 -10.54
C LEU A 76 6.32 18.40 -9.79
N ASP A 77 5.27 19.07 -9.32
CA ASP A 77 5.35 20.43 -8.76
C ASP A 77 5.45 20.44 -7.24
N LYS A 78 5.04 19.35 -6.57
CA LYS A 78 5.01 19.29 -5.11
C LYS A 78 5.75 18.08 -4.57
N TRP A 79 5.26 16.88 -4.84
CA TRP A 79 5.82 15.68 -4.20
C TRP A 79 7.27 15.43 -4.60
N LEU A 80 7.68 15.82 -5.82
CA LEU A 80 9.05 15.66 -6.27
C LEU A 80 10.04 16.53 -5.48
N TYR A 81 9.64 17.74 -5.08
CA TYR A 81 10.51 18.67 -4.34
C TYR A 81 10.46 18.45 -2.82
N ASP A 82 9.32 17.98 -2.31
CA ASP A 82 9.10 17.77 -0.88
C ASP A 82 9.46 16.34 -0.47
N ASP A 83 8.62 15.38 -0.86
CA ASP A 83 8.65 13.99 -0.36
C ASP A 83 9.71 13.13 -1.08
N MET A 84 9.91 13.38 -2.38
CA MET A 84 10.72 12.53 -3.28
C MET A 84 11.98 13.24 -3.77
N LYS A 85 12.43 14.30 -3.08
CA LYS A 85 13.58 15.12 -3.48
C LYS A 85 14.81 14.28 -3.81
N TYR A 86 15.03 13.20 -3.06
CA TYR A 86 16.17 12.30 -3.27
C TYR A 86 16.22 11.64 -4.65
N LEU A 87 15.08 11.53 -5.36
CA LEU A 87 15.03 11.02 -6.74
C LEU A 87 15.72 11.96 -7.73
N LEU A 88 15.79 13.25 -7.44
CA LEU A 88 16.50 14.22 -8.27
C LEU A 88 18.01 13.98 -8.31
N LYS A 89 18.58 13.22 -7.37
CA LYS A 89 20.01 12.84 -7.39
C LYS A 89 20.37 11.96 -8.58
N TYR A 90 19.39 11.28 -9.17
CA TYR A 90 19.59 10.46 -10.36
C TYR A 90 19.77 11.31 -11.63
N LEU A 91 19.54 12.62 -11.56
CA LEU A 91 19.60 13.53 -12.69
C LEU A 91 20.65 14.62 -12.45
N VAL A 92 21.42 14.92 -13.48
CA VAL A 92 22.38 16.03 -13.50
C VAL A 92 22.05 16.96 -14.65
N VAL A 93 22.28 18.25 -14.44
CA VAL A 93 22.25 19.24 -15.53
C VAL A 93 23.68 19.40 -16.01
N ASP A 94 23.90 19.13 -17.28
CA ASP A 94 25.20 19.18 -17.94
C ASP A 94 25.02 19.95 -19.26
N ASP A 95 25.74 21.06 -19.41
CA ASP A 95 25.59 21.99 -20.54
C ASP A 95 24.12 22.40 -20.82
N GLY A 96 23.39 22.71 -19.75
CA GLY A 96 21.98 23.11 -19.81
C GLY A 96 20.99 21.99 -20.15
N LYS A 97 21.45 20.76 -20.37
CA LYS A 97 20.61 19.59 -20.65
C LYS A 97 20.56 18.65 -19.45
N VAL A 98 19.40 18.06 -19.21
CA VAL A 98 19.23 17.06 -18.16
C VAL A 98 19.62 15.69 -18.68
N ARG A 99 20.44 14.98 -17.94
CA ARG A 99 20.77 13.57 -18.18
C ARG A 99 20.72 12.77 -16.90
N VAL A 100 20.42 11.48 -17.03
CA VAL A 100 20.59 10.51 -15.94
C VAL A 100 22.09 10.37 -15.65
N VAL A 101 22.42 10.27 -14.36
CA VAL A 101 23.78 9.93 -13.88
C VAL A 101 24.31 8.67 -14.57
N ARG A 102 25.62 8.60 -14.76
CA ARG A 102 26.31 7.50 -15.44
C ARG A 102 26.78 6.41 -14.48
N SER A 103 26.96 6.72 -13.20
CA SER A 103 27.44 5.76 -12.20
C SER A 103 26.85 6.05 -10.83
N SER A 104 26.89 5.06 -9.93
CA SER A 104 26.47 5.26 -8.54
C SER A 104 27.31 6.34 -7.83
N LYS A 105 28.60 6.46 -8.18
CA LYS A 105 29.49 7.47 -7.61
C LYS A 105 29.04 8.88 -7.96
N GLU A 106 28.72 9.12 -9.25
CA GLU A 106 28.18 10.42 -9.70
C GLU A 106 26.86 10.76 -8.98
N LYS A 107 26.00 9.75 -8.72
CA LYS A 107 24.76 9.92 -7.96
C LYS A 107 25.00 10.36 -6.51
N ASP A 108 26.03 9.82 -5.87
CA ASP A 108 26.34 10.11 -4.47
C ASP A 108 27.04 11.47 -4.32
N ASP A 109 27.85 11.86 -5.30
CA ASP A 109 28.49 13.17 -5.39
C ASP A 109 27.51 14.29 -5.79
N ASN A 110 26.40 13.95 -6.45
CA ASN A 110 25.36 14.90 -6.87
C ASN A 110 24.54 15.44 -5.69
N LYS A 111 24.83 16.69 -5.31
CA LYS A 111 24.15 17.40 -4.22
C LYS A 111 23.01 18.26 -4.76
N ILE A 112 21.78 17.85 -4.49
CA ILE A 112 20.58 18.63 -4.86
C ILE A 112 20.55 20.00 -4.17
N SER A 113 21.21 20.14 -3.02
CA SER A 113 21.29 21.43 -2.30
C SER A 113 22.10 22.50 -3.03
N SER A 114 22.95 22.12 -3.99
CA SER A 114 23.69 23.08 -4.82
C SER A 114 23.01 23.40 -6.15
N ASP A 115 21.93 22.69 -6.50
CA ASP A 115 21.16 22.97 -7.72
C ASP A 115 20.45 24.32 -7.58
N SER A 116 20.45 25.12 -8.65
CA SER A 116 19.59 26.30 -8.72
C SER A 116 18.12 25.90 -8.90
N THR A 117 17.18 26.80 -8.62
CA THR A 117 15.75 26.55 -8.89
C THR A 117 15.51 26.16 -10.36
N SER A 118 16.21 26.81 -11.30
CA SER A 118 16.10 26.48 -12.73
C SER A 118 16.61 25.06 -13.04
N ASP A 119 17.63 24.57 -12.35
CA ASP A 119 18.12 23.20 -12.54
C ASP A 119 17.12 22.17 -12.00
N LEU A 120 16.48 22.48 -10.87
CA LEU A 120 15.44 21.64 -10.28
C LEU A 120 14.21 21.55 -11.19
N GLU A 121 13.78 22.67 -11.76
CA GLU A 121 12.68 22.73 -12.74
C GLU A 121 12.99 21.88 -13.97
N LYS A 122 14.17 22.05 -14.57
CA LYS A 122 14.59 21.23 -15.72
C LYS A 122 14.57 19.73 -15.39
N LYS A 123 15.01 19.34 -14.19
CA LYS A 123 14.98 17.94 -13.77
C LYS A 123 13.55 17.43 -13.62
N SER A 124 12.63 18.25 -13.10
CA SER A 124 11.20 17.91 -13.03
C SER A 124 10.58 17.77 -14.41
N ASP A 125 10.86 18.70 -15.33
CA ASP A 125 10.41 18.65 -16.72
C ASP A 125 10.90 17.37 -17.40
N TYR A 126 12.19 17.04 -17.23
CA TYR A 126 12.75 15.79 -17.76
C TYR A 126 11.98 14.55 -17.27
N ILE A 127 11.63 14.49 -15.99
CA ILE A 127 10.81 13.41 -15.42
C ILE A 127 9.43 13.42 -16.06
N GLY A 128 8.77 14.58 -16.14
CA GLY A 128 7.42 14.72 -16.68
C GLY A 128 7.29 14.39 -18.17
N GLU A 129 8.36 14.58 -18.95
CA GLU A 129 8.41 14.32 -20.39
C GLU A 129 8.90 12.92 -20.75
N ASN A 130 9.84 12.36 -19.98
CA ASN A 130 10.52 11.11 -20.37
C ASN A 130 10.15 9.90 -19.51
N ILE A 131 9.73 10.10 -18.26
CA ILE A 131 9.56 9.00 -17.28
C ILE A 131 8.10 8.87 -16.83
N LEU A 132 7.51 9.99 -16.42
CA LEU A 132 6.17 10.12 -15.88
C LEU A 132 5.29 10.94 -16.82
N THR A 133 5.19 10.48 -18.07
CA THR A 133 4.26 11.05 -19.04
C THR A 133 2.82 10.86 -18.57
N LYS A 134 1.88 11.57 -19.21
CA LYS A 134 0.45 11.44 -18.91
C LYS A 134 -0.03 9.99 -18.99
N ASP A 135 0.37 9.27 -20.04
CA ASP A 135 0.00 7.87 -20.23
C ASP A 135 0.62 6.97 -19.15
N LYS A 136 1.89 7.20 -18.79
CA LYS A 136 2.55 6.44 -17.72
C LYS A 136 1.95 6.72 -16.35
N THR A 137 1.53 7.95 -16.10
CA THR A 137 0.79 8.30 -14.88
C THR A 137 -0.51 7.52 -14.84
N ARG A 138 -1.29 7.54 -15.94
CA ARG A 138 -2.53 6.77 -16.04
C ARG A 138 -2.31 5.28 -15.82
N ASP A 139 -1.28 4.70 -16.41
CA ASP A 139 -0.91 3.29 -16.24
C ASP A 139 -0.65 2.95 -14.76
N VAL A 140 0.08 3.81 -14.04
CA VAL A 140 0.35 3.65 -12.59
C VAL A 140 -0.94 3.76 -11.79
N LEU A 141 -1.80 4.73 -12.09
CA LEU A 141 -3.09 4.90 -11.43
C LEU A 141 -4.00 3.68 -11.66
N ILE A 142 -4.09 3.16 -12.88
CA ILE A 142 -4.87 1.94 -13.18
C ILE A 142 -4.39 0.75 -12.33
N ARG A 143 -3.07 0.61 -12.13
CA ARG A 143 -2.52 -0.44 -11.25
C ARG A 143 -2.99 -0.27 -9.81
N ILE A 144 -3.00 0.97 -9.30
CA ILE A 144 -3.50 1.28 -7.96
C ILE A 144 -4.96 0.88 -7.82
N LEU A 145 -5.81 1.29 -8.77
CA LEU A 145 -7.25 0.99 -8.74
C LEU A 145 -7.49 -0.52 -8.70
N ARG A 146 -6.77 -1.28 -9.53
CA ARG A 146 -6.87 -2.75 -9.58
C ARG A 146 -6.34 -3.43 -8.31
N GLN A 147 -5.25 -2.93 -7.75
CA GLN A 147 -4.58 -3.57 -6.61
C GLN A 147 -5.31 -3.31 -5.29
N PHE A 148 -5.85 -2.11 -5.12
CA PHE A 148 -6.45 -1.68 -3.85
C PHE A 148 -7.97 -1.54 -3.90
N ASN A 149 -8.59 -1.89 -5.04
CA ASN A 149 -10.02 -1.75 -5.29
C ASN A 149 -10.55 -0.34 -4.94
N VAL A 150 -9.82 0.68 -5.43
CA VAL A 150 -10.14 2.10 -5.24
C VAL A 150 -10.79 2.62 -6.52
N LYS A 151 -11.65 3.64 -6.41
CA LYS A 151 -12.26 4.32 -7.56
C LYS A 151 -11.47 5.55 -7.98
N TRP A 152 -11.59 5.96 -9.24
CA TRP A 152 -10.84 7.10 -9.79
C TRP A 152 -10.99 8.38 -8.97
N PHE A 153 -12.21 8.72 -8.57
CA PHE A 153 -12.50 9.93 -7.81
C PHE A 153 -11.99 9.90 -6.36
N ASP A 154 -11.65 8.72 -5.84
CA ASP A 154 -11.10 8.56 -4.48
C ASP A 154 -9.57 8.71 -4.45
N LEU A 155 -8.89 8.65 -5.61
CA LEU A 155 -7.43 8.76 -5.67
C LEU A 155 -6.90 10.07 -5.07
N PRO A 156 -7.49 11.26 -5.36
CA PRO A 156 -7.05 12.51 -4.75
C PRO A 156 -7.22 12.54 -3.22
N HIS A 157 -8.09 11.72 -2.64
CA HIS A 157 -8.27 11.62 -1.20
C HIS A 157 -7.30 10.63 -0.55
N LYS A 158 -6.66 9.75 -1.34
CA LYS A 158 -5.72 8.72 -0.90
C LYS A 158 -4.29 9.04 -1.36
N GLU A 159 -3.88 10.29 -1.16
CA GLU A 159 -2.62 10.82 -1.69
C GLU A 159 -1.38 10.04 -1.24
N SER A 160 -1.32 9.61 0.01
CA SER A 160 -0.17 8.85 0.53
C SER A 160 0.05 7.57 -0.27
N LEU A 161 -1.01 6.82 -0.54
CA LEU A 161 -0.96 5.60 -1.32
C LEU A 161 -0.52 5.87 -2.77
N VAL A 162 -1.09 6.91 -3.39
CA VAL A 162 -0.77 7.27 -4.77
C VAL A 162 0.69 7.72 -4.88
N ARG A 163 1.13 8.56 -3.96
CA ARG A 163 2.50 9.05 -3.86
C ARG A 163 3.49 7.90 -3.71
N ASP A 164 3.26 7.00 -2.76
CA ASP A 164 4.17 5.86 -2.52
C ASP A 164 4.32 4.97 -3.76
N MET A 165 3.23 4.77 -4.51
CA MET A 165 3.23 3.96 -5.73
C MET A 165 3.95 4.66 -6.88
N ILE A 166 3.77 5.97 -7.01
CA ILE A 166 4.49 6.79 -8.00
C ILE A 166 5.98 6.87 -7.65
N GLU A 167 6.33 7.06 -6.39
CA GLU A 167 7.72 7.06 -5.90
C GLU A 167 8.43 5.76 -6.27
N ARG A 168 7.79 4.61 -5.98
CA ARG A 168 8.32 3.29 -6.35
C ARG A 168 8.51 3.17 -7.86
N TYR A 169 7.55 3.64 -8.65
CA TYR A 169 7.63 3.62 -10.10
C TYR A 169 8.81 4.46 -10.61
N LEU A 170 8.93 5.72 -10.16
CA LEU A 170 10.01 6.63 -10.55
C LEU A 170 11.37 6.07 -10.17
N LYS A 171 11.53 5.63 -8.92
CA LYS A 171 12.76 5.02 -8.41
C LYS A 171 13.18 3.81 -9.23
N HIS A 172 12.22 2.94 -9.57
CA HIS A 172 12.50 1.77 -10.40
C HIS A 172 12.96 2.16 -11.80
N LYS A 173 12.29 3.14 -12.44
CA LYS A 173 12.64 3.61 -13.78
C LYS A 173 14.01 4.29 -13.83
N LEU A 174 14.30 5.17 -12.89
CA LEU A 174 15.60 5.87 -12.79
C LEU A 174 16.74 4.88 -12.53
N LYS A 175 16.55 3.92 -11.62
CA LYS A 175 17.53 2.86 -11.37
C LYS A 175 17.77 1.99 -12.60
N LYS A 176 16.70 1.65 -13.33
CA LYS A 176 16.82 0.86 -14.57
C LYS A 176 17.63 1.60 -15.63
N GLN A 177 17.35 2.89 -15.83
CA GLN A 177 18.11 3.70 -16.79
C GLN A 177 19.59 3.86 -16.43
N LEU A 178 19.92 3.85 -15.13
CA LEU A 178 21.30 3.81 -14.67
C LEU A 178 21.95 2.44 -15.00
N ALA A 179 21.27 1.34 -14.67
CA ALA A 179 21.79 -0.01 -14.91
C ALA A 179 21.94 -0.36 -16.39
N ASP A 180 21.07 0.16 -17.27
CA ASP A 180 21.16 -0.07 -18.72
C ASP A 180 22.35 0.69 -19.36
N ARG A 181 23.07 1.54 -18.59
CA ARG A 181 24.20 2.36 -19.06
C ARG A 181 25.57 1.97 -18.48
N ASP A 182 25.58 1.16 -17.42
CA ASP A 182 26.78 0.52 -16.85
C ASP A 182 27.15 -0.74 -17.65
#